data_AF-A0A351BGF4-F1
#
_entry.id   AF-A0A351BGF4-F1
#
_cell.length_a   1.000
_cell.length_b   1.000
_cell.length_c   1.000
_cell.angle_alpha   90.00
_cell.angle_beta   90.00
_cell.angle_gamma   90.00
#
_symmetry.space_group_name_H-M   'P 1'
#
loop_
_entity.id
_entity.type
_entity.pdbx_description
1 polymer ?
#
loop_
_entity_poly.entity_id
_entity_poly.type
_entity_poly.pdbx_seq_one_letter_code
_entity_poly.pdbx_strand_id
1 'polypeptide(L)' 'LRGEKYQLTNVSRTRMVLDERDFYRRGVFAVMVDALELGAGEATQVMVVLEAPDA' A
#
# COMPACT_ATOMS: atom_id res chain seq x y z
N LEU A 1 8.44 -15.22 4.38
CA LEU A 1 7.58 -14.07 4.00
C LEU A 1 7.28 -13.26 5.25
N ARG A 2 7.39 -11.94 5.18
CA ARG A 2 7.05 -11.03 6.29
C ARG A 2 5.93 -10.12 5.85
N GLY A 3 4.83 -10.07 6.61
CA GLY A 3 3.72 -9.17 6.35
C GLY A 3 3.82 -7.89 7.18
N GLU A 4 3.66 -6.74 6.54
CA GLU A 4 3.59 -5.43 7.20
C GLU A 4 2.26 -4.76 6.83
N LYS A 5 1.59 -4.17 7.83
CA LYS A 5 0.30 -3.50 7.65
C LYS A 5 0.47 -2.00 7.94
N TYR A 6 -0.03 -1.19 7.03
CA TYR A 6 0.01 0.27 7.11
C TYR A 6 -1.38 0.85 6.90
N GLN A 7 -1.60 2.04 7.45
CA GLN A 7 -2.74 2.87 7.11
C GLN A 7 -2.25 4.02 6.24
N LEU A 8 -2.82 4.14 5.04
CA LEU A 8 -2.55 5.22 4.11
C LEU A 8 -3.69 6.23 4.19
N THR A 9 -3.39 7.46 4.56
CA THR A 9 -4.36 8.56 4.61
C THR A 9 -4.04 9.58 3.53
N ASN A 10 -5.05 9.96 2.74
CA ASN A 10 -4.91 11.05 1.78
C ASN A 10 -4.94 12.40 2.51
N VAL A 11 -3.75 12.97 2.74
CA VAL A 11 -3.58 14.29 3.37
C VAL A 11 -3.72 15.46 2.38
N SER A 12 -3.94 15.17 1.10
CA SER A 12 -4.15 16.20 0.08
C SER A 12 -5.60 16.69 0.08
N ARG A 13 -5.86 17.78 -0.66
CA ARG A 13 -7.21 18.33 -0.87
C ARG A 13 -7.90 17.75 -2.11
N THR A 14 -7.27 16.80 -2.79
CA THR A 14 -7.71 16.24 -4.07
C THR A 14 -7.84 14.72 -3.97
N ARG A 15 -8.62 14.11 -4.87
CA ARG A 15 -8.69 12.65 -4.96
C ARG A 15 -7.32 12.07 -5.27
N MET A 16 -6.96 11.00 -4.57
CA MET A 16 -5.78 10.19 -4.79
C MET A 16 -6.22 8.86 -5.40
N VAL A 17 -5.56 8.44 -6.47
CA VAL A 17 -5.72 7.11 -7.05
C VAL A 17 -4.45 6.34 -6.71
N LEU A 18 -4.62 5.20 -6.06
CA LEU A 18 -3.55 4.27 -5.69
C LEU A 18 -3.47 3.21 -6.78
N ASP A 19 -2.36 3.19 -7.51
CA ASP A 19 -2.07 2.11 -8.45
C ASP A 19 -1.23 1.04 -7.73
N GLU A 20 -1.69 -0.20 -7.70
CA GLU A 20 -0.99 -1.30 -7.03
C GLU A 20 0.45 -1.48 -7.55
N ARG A 21 0.70 -1.13 -8.82
CA ARG A 21 2.01 -1.21 -9.46
C ARG A 21 3.03 -0.27 -8.85
N ASP A 22 2.59 0.85 -8.28
CA ASP A 22 3.48 1.82 -7.64
C ASP A 22 4.04 1.29 -6.31
N PHE A 23 3.38 0.29 -5.72
CA PHE A 23 3.82 -0.35 -4.48
C PHE A 23 4.76 -1.52 -4.72
N TYR A 24 4.91 -1.99 -5.97
CA TYR A 24 5.87 -3.03 -6.30
C TYR A 24 7.29 -2.47 -6.33
N ARG A 25 8.15 -3.00 -5.46
CA ARG A 25 9.59 -2.75 -5.44
C ARG A 25 10.32 -4.06 -5.18
N ARG A 26 11.63 -4.08 -5.46
CA ARG A 26 12.47 -5.27 -5.24
C ARG A 26 12.36 -5.73 -3.77
N GLY A 27 12.04 -7.00 -3.55
CA GLY A 27 11.77 -7.60 -2.24
C GLY A 27 10.32 -7.51 -1.75
N VAL A 28 9.41 -6.89 -2.51
CA VAL A 28 7.96 -6.98 -2.27
C VAL A 28 7.41 -8.14 -3.10
N PHE A 29 6.82 -9.11 -2.40
CA PHE A 29 6.17 -10.28 -2.98
C PHE A 29 4.72 -9.99 -3.37
N ALA A 30 3.97 -9.28 -2.51
CA ALA A 30 2.58 -8.93 -2.78
C ALA A 30 2.21 -7.62 -2.07
N VAL A 31 1.23 -6.92 -2.63
CA VAL A 31 0.59 -5.74 -2.02
C VAL A 31 -0.92 -5.92 -2.10
N MET A 32 -1.62 -5.60 -1.03
CA MET A 32 -3.08 -5.58 -0.98
C MET A 32 -3.52 -4.22 -0.47
N VAL A 33 -4.46 -3.58 -1.17
CA VAL A 33 -5.01 -2.27 -0.83
C VAL A 33 -6.52 -2.38 -0.75
N ASP A 34 -7.11 -2.00 0.38
CA ASP A 34 -8.56 -2.15 0.60
C ASP A 34 -9.41 -1.21 -0.28
N ALA A 35 -8.86 -0.05 -0.64
CA ALA A 35 -9.52 0.94 -1.50
C ALA A 35 -8.48 1.63 -2.39
N LEU A 36 -8.64 1.51 -3.70
CA LEU A 36 -7.71 2.07 -4.70
C LEU A 36 -7.91 3.56 -4.94
N GLU A 37 -8.92 4.17 -4.31
CA GLU A 37 -9.22 5.58 -4.45
C GLU A 37 -9.54 6.18 -3.10
N LEU A 38 -8.99 7.37 -2.85
CA LEU A 38 -9.21 8.10 -1.61
C LEU A 38 -9.57 9.54 -1.90
N GLY A 39 -10.72 9.97 -1.39
CA GLY A 39 -11.06 11.37 -1.22
C GLY A 39 -10.14 12.08 -0.22
N ALA A 40 -10.27 13.40 -0.13
CA ALA A 40 -9.48 14.19 0.81
C ALA A 40 -9.81 13.81 2.26
N GLY A 41 -8.78 13.44 3.04
CA GLY A 41 -8.92 13.00 4.43
C GLY A 41 -9.32 11.53 4.62
N GLU A 42 -9.64 10.81 3.55
CA GLU A 42 -9.95 9.38 3.63
C GLU A 42 -8.69 8.53 3.84
N ALA A 43 -8.88 7.36 4.43
CA ALA A 43 -7.81 6.41 4.71
C ALA A 43 -8.17 4.99 4.29
N THR A 44 -7.17 4.22 3.91
CA THR A 44 -7.27 2.80 3.58
C THR A 44 -6.17 1.99 4.24
N GLN A 45 -6.36 0.68 4.34
CA GLN A 45 -5.33 -0.23 4.80
C GLN A 45 -4.53 -0.73 3.60
N VAL A 46 -3.22 -0.81 3.78
CA VAL A 46 -2.27 -1.37 2.83
C VAL A 46 -1.50 -2.47 3.53
N MET A 47 -1.54 -3.67 2.97
CA MET A 47 -0.72 -4.79 3.42
C MET A 47 0.38 -5.06 2.40
N VAL A 48 1.62 -5.09 2.87
CA VAL A 48 2.81 -5.39 2.07
C VAL A 48 3.39 -6.70 2.55
N VAL A 49 3.52 -7.66 1.66
CA VAL A 49 4.20 -8.93 1.91
C VAL A 49 5.59 -8.83 1.29
N LEU A 50 6.61 -8.94 2.13
CA LEU A 50 8.01 -8.94 1.74
C LEU A 50 8.53 -10.36 1.58
N GLU A 51 9.39 -10.55 0.59
CA GLU A 51 10.27 -11.70 0.52
C GLU A 51 11.18 -11.68 1.75
N ALA A 52 11.35 -12.83 2.41
CA ALA A 52 12.33 -12.90 3.48
C ALA A 52 13.72 -12.83 2.81
N PRO A 53 14.67 -12.03 3.34
CA PRO A 53 16.05 -12.18 2.90
C PRO A 53 16.45 -13.64 3.15
N ASP A 54 16.98 -14.32 2.12
CA ASP A 54 17.62 -15.62 2.29
C ASP A 54 18.62 -15.50 3.45
N ALA A 55 18.45 -16.36 4.45
CA ALA A 55 19.25 -16.36 5.69
C ALA A 55 20.69 -16.81 5.43
#